data_AF-A0A8T7JEB2-F1
#
_entry.id   AF-A0A8T7JEB2-F1
#
_cell.length_a   1.000
_cell.length_b   1.000
_cell.length_c   1.000
_cell.angle_alpha   90.00
_cell.angle_beta   90.00
_cell.angle_gamma   90.00
#
_symmetry.space_group_name_H-M   'P 1'
#
loop_
_entity.id
_entity.type
_entity.pdbx_description
1 polymer ?
#
loop_
_entity_poly.entity_id
_entity_poly.type
_entity_poly.pdbx_seq_one_letter_code
_entity_poly.pdbx_strand_id
1 'polypeptide(L)' 'EYGDMFEMGIIDPTKVTRLALQNAASVAALMITTEAMVAELPKEAAAAPDMGGMGGMGGMM' A
#
# COMPACT_ATOMS: atom_id res chain seq x y z
N GLU A 1 -27.52 12.11 -23.45
CA GLU A 1 -27.00 12.22 -24.84
C GLU A 1 -25.50 12.38 -24.80
N TYR A 2 -24.82 12.01 -25.88
CA TYR A 2 -23.42 12.38 -26.08
C TYR A 2 -23.35 13.81 -26.62
N GLY A 3 -22.30 14.55 -26.32
CA GLY A 3 -22.08 15.89 -26.85
C GLY A 3 -20.74 16.49 -26.42
N ASP A 4 -20.56 17.78 -26.72
CA ASP A 4 -19.30 18.48 -26.52
C ASP A 4 -19.00 18.72 -25.03
N MET A 5 -17.86 18.22 -24.56
CA MET A 5 -17.49 18.28 -23.14
C MET A 5 -17.13 19.69 -22.66
N PHE A 6 -16.66 20.57 -23.55
CA PHE A 6 -16.37 21.97 -23.19
C PHE A 6 -17.66 22.77 -23.01
N GLU A 7 -18.62 22.63 -23.92
CA GLU A 7 -19.94 23.28 -23.81
C GLU A 7 -20.71 22.80 -22.58
N MET A 8 -20.54 21.53 -22.20
CA MET A 8 -21.10 20.95 -20.99
C MET A 8 -20.36 21.34 -19.70
N GLY A 9 -19.22 22.04 -19.80
CA GLY A 9 -18.41 22.46 -18.65
C GLY A 9 -17.65 21.34 -17.95
N ILE A 10 -17.48 20.18 -18.61
CA ILE A 10 -16.73 19.02 -18.10
C ILE A 10 -15.26 19.20 -18.50
N ILE A 11 -14.51 19.94 -17.70
CA ILE A 11 -13.12 20.30 -17.99
C ILE A 11 -12.20 19.81 -16.88
N ASP A 12 -11.20 19.01 -17.25
CA ASP A 12 -10.13 18.59 -16.34
C ASP A 12 -8.91 19.51 -16.46
N PRO A 13 -8.28 19.91 -15.33
CA PRO A 13 -7.04 20.65 -15.38
C PRO A 13 -5.94 19.84 -16.08
N THR A 14 -5.17 20.48 -16.96
CA THR A 14 -4.07 19.83 -17.70
C THR A 14 -3.11 19.03 -16.81
N LYS A 15 -2.83 19.55 -15.61
CA LYS A 15 -1.96 18.89 -14.62
C LYS A 15 -2.54 17.54 -14.15
N VAL A 16 -3.85 17.43 -14.00
CA VAL A 16 -4.51 16.22 -13.49
C VAL A 16 -4.33 15.07 -14.48
N THR A 17 -4.76 15.26 -15.74
CA THR A 17 -4.64 14.21 -16.76
C THR A 17 -3.18 13.84 -17.04
N ARG A 18 -2.28 14.84 -17.10
CA ARG A 18 -0.85 14.59 -17.33
C ARG A 18 -0.23 13.75 -16.22
N LEU A 19 -0.44 14.15 -14.95
CA LEU A 19 0.15 13.43 -13.83
C LEU A 19 -0.49 12.06 -13.64
N ALA A 20 -1.79 11.92 -13.87
CA ALA A 20 -2.47 10.62 -13.80
C ALA A 20 -1.82 9.61 -14.76
N LEU A 21 -1.64 10.00 -16.03
CA LEU A 21 -1.01 9.14 -17.03
C LEU A 21 0.45 8.83 -16.69
N GLN A 22 1.24 9.86 -16.34
CA GLN A 22 2.67 9.70 -16.05
C GLN A 22 2.91 8.81 -14.83
N ASN A 23 2.15 9.00 -13.75
CA ASN A 23 2.30 8.21 -12.53
C ASN A 23 1.85 6.77 -12.75
N ALA A 24 0.75 6.55 -13.48
CA ALA A 24 0.29 5.21 -13.82
C ALA A 24 1.31 4.46 -14.69
N ALA A 25 1.83 5.11 -15.73
CA ALA A 25 2.85 4.54 -16.59
C ALA A 25 4.15 4.22 -15.82
N SER A 26 4.55 5.08 -14.88
CA SER A 26 5.71 4.86 -14.02
C SER A 26 5.59 3.58 -13.16
N VAL A 27 4.46 3.43 -12.45
CA VAL A 27 4.20 2.22 -11.63
C VAL A 27 4.08 0.98 -12.52
N ALA A 28 3.39 1.09 -13.66
CA ALA A 28 3.26 -0.03 -14.59
C ALA A 28 4.63 -0.48 -15.14
N ALA A 29 5.51 0.45 -15.50
CA ALA A 29 6.86 0.14 -15.97
C ALA A 29 7.69 -0.59 -14.90
N LEU A 30 7.59 -0.15 -13.64
CA LEU A 30 8.23 -0.82 -12.50
C LEU A 30 7.69 -2.24 -12.33
N MET A 31 6.37 -2.43 -12.37
CA MET A 31 5.76 -3.76 -12.20
C MET A 31 6.11 -4.72 -13.34
N ILE A 32 6.12 -4.25 -14.59
CA ILE A 32 6.44 -5.08 -15.77
C ILE A 32 7.88 -5.59 -15.74
N THR A 33 8.81 -4.80 -15.20
CA THR A 33 10.24 -5.16 -15.16
C THR A 33 10.65 -5.84 -13.85
N THR A 34 9.71 -6.00 -12.91
CA THR A 34 9.94 -6.71 -11.65
C THR A 34 9.64 -8.19 -11.83
N GLU A 35 10.68 -9.01 -11.97
CA GLU A 35 10.57 -10.46 -12.17
C GLU A 35 10.15 -11.23 -10.90
N ALA A 36 10.38 -10.67 -9.71
CA ALA A 36 10.03 -11.31 -8.44
C ALA A 36 9.67 -10.28 -7.36
N MET A 37 8.65 -10.59 -6.58
CA MET A 37 8.27 -9.86 -5.37
C MET A 37 8.35 -10.80 -4.17
N VAL A 38 9.08 -10.40 -3.13
CA VAL A 38 9.23 -11.16 -1.89
C VAL A 38 8.51 -10.42 -0.77
N ALA A 39 7.63 -11.12 -0.06
CA ALA A 39 6.92 -10.58 1.10
C ALA A 39 7.15 -11.50 2.32
N GLU A 40 7.26 -10.91 3.51
CA GLU A 40 7.25 -11.67 4.76
C GLU A 40 5.83 -12.12 5.09
N LEU A 41 5.71 -13.32 5.67
CA LEU A 41 4.44 -13.77 6.23
C LEU A 41 4.03 -12.85 7.39
N PRO A 42 2.72 -12.62 7.61
CA PRO A 42 2.23 -11.96 8.80
C PRO A 42 2.84 -12.62 10.04
N LYS A 43 3.49 -11.83 10.88
CA LYS A 43 3.99 -12.29 12.18
C LYS A 43 2.79 -12.44 13.11
N GLU A 44 2.68 -13.57 13.80
CA GLU A 44 1.81 -13.61 14.97
C GLU A 44 2.33 -12.56 15.95
N ALA A 45 1.41 -11.74 16.48
CA ALA A 45 1.78 -10.79 17.51
C ALA A 45 2.40 -11.60 18.66
N ALA A 46 3.63 -11.26 19.04
CA ALA A 46 4.19 -11.79 20.28
C ALA A 46 3.16 -11.51 21.38
N ALA A 47 2.71 -12.56 22.07
CA ALA A 47 1.93 -12.39 23.29
C ALA A 47 2.71 -11.38 24.13
N ALA A 48 2.11 -10.21 24.36
CA ALA A 48 2.74 -9.19 25.19
C ALA A 48 3.14 -9.89 26.49
N PRO A 49 4.42 -9.80 26.93
CA PRO A 49 4.80 -10.42 28.17
C PRO A 49 3.85 -9.91 29.24
N ASP A 50 3.16 -10.85 29.88
CA ASP A 50 2.30 -10.54 31.02
C ASP A 50 3.21 -9.90 32.08
N MET A 51 3.13 -8.58 32.20
CA MET A 51 3.84 -7.79 33.21
C MET A 51 3.15 -7.97 34.57
N GLY A 52 2.88 -9.23 34.92
CA GLY A 52 2.01 -9.66 36.00
C GLY A 52 2.57 -10.91 36.68
N GLY A 53 3.85 -10.90 37.09
CA GLY A 53 4.35 -12.05 37.85
C GLY A 53 5.85 -12.11 38.08
N MET A 54 6.46 -11.07 38.64
CA MET A 54 7.76 -11.21 39.31
C MET A 54 7.60 -12.04 40.60
N GLY A 55 7.39 -13.35 40.45
CA GLY A 55 7.18 -14.25 41.58
C GLY A 55 7.31 -15.71 41.18
N GLY A 56 8.53 -16.25 41.32
CA GLY A 56 8.73 -17.70 41.30
C GLY A 56 9.97 -18.18 40.56
N MET A 57 11.15 -17.68 40.92
CA MET A 57 12.40 -18.40 40.64
C MET A 57 12.42 -19.67 41.52
N GLY A 58 11.79 -20.74 41.03
CA GLY A 58 11.64 -21.97 41.79
C GLY A 58 11.34 -23.17 40.91
N GLY A 59 12.41 -23.77 40.37
CA GLY A 59 12.42 -25.21 40.10
C GLY A 59 12.60 -25.63 38.64
N MET A 60 13.85 -26.00 38.34
CA MET A 60 14.24 -27.19 37.56
C MET A 60 14.12 -27.15 36.03
N MET A 61 15.30 -27.39 35.41
CA MET A 61 15.66 -27.53 33.98
C MET A 61 15.97 -26.23 33.25
#